data_AF-A0A8J3L0Y6-F1
#
_entry.id   AF-A0A8J3L0Y6-F1
#
_cell.length_a   1.000
_cell.length_b   1.000
_cell.length_c   1.000
_cell.angle_alpha   90.00
_cell.angle_beta   90.00
_cell.angle_gamma   90.00
#
_symmetry.space_group_name_H-M   'P 1'
#
loop_
_entity.id
_entity.type
_entity.pdbx_description
1 polymer ?
#
loop_
_entity_poly.entity_id
_entity_poly.type
_entity_poly.pdbx_seq_one_letter_code
_entity_poly.pdbx_strand_id
1 'polypeptide(L)'
;MTRVVIIAAAVLATAVALLSATEPDNRPWPGKPDPAAVGLADPAAPGETAVSPAAQTAAPAAPYGRFAMPGMAAKAGQPIAIHTADLPANEASGLVASRRHAGVFYWLRDGGGATTQRPRAALWTIRLGEDAQSHPVRRGENFPFAQVFEAPNADWEDVVIDDDDNLWIGDIGANDCVSRQYLYRTLEPDPDTDDPFMVTAKYPLAFPDPAPGCKTRNAEAMLWLDGELYLFAKTANSPVYRAVLPAERNTPVTLLPVAKFDYNVNKISVSTVSDDRTRLTLAGHARYWVFAADPELTGDEFLRKAMSGKPVHTATFESAAGNASVEGGSYVPGTHDLLFVAENKEIFLVPDGSVPTRTRR
;
A
#
# COMPACT_ATOMS: atom_id res chain seq x y z
N MET A 1 -50.71 17.91 -63.11
CA MET A 1 -50.78 18.76 -61.90
C MET A 1 -51.01 17.85 -60.72
N THR A 2 -49.95 17.48 -59.99
CA THR A 2 -50.06 16.49 -58.92
C THR A 2 -48.93 16.65 -57.90
N ARG A 3 -49.31 16.48 -56.63
CA ARG A 3 -48.51 16.17 -55.43
C ARG A 3 -47.82 17.39 -54.77
N VAL A 4 -48.38 17.92 -53.67
CA VAL A 4 -48.27 17.41 -52.28
C VAL A 4 -46.81 17.30 -51.87
N VAL A 5 -46.34 18.29 -51.10
CA VAL A 5 -45.05 18.32 -50.44
C VAL A 5 -45.29 18.16 -48.94
N ILE A 6 -44.82 17.05 -48.39
CA ILE A 6 -44.52 16.87 -46.97
C ILE A 6 -43.01 16.69 -46.93
N ILE A 7 -42.26 17.53 -46.21
CA ILE A 7 -41.14 17.10 -45.35
C ILE A 7 -41.02 18.11 -44.19
N ALA A 8 -41.16 17.58 -42.98
CA ALA A 8 -40.79 18.20 -41.72
C ALA A 8 -39.31 17.92 -41.41
N ALA A 9 -38.61 18.87 -40.78
CA ALA A 9 -37.64 18.65 -39.70
C ALA A 9 -36.85 19.94 -39.42
N ALA A 10 -37.11 20.57 -38.28
CA ALA A 10 -36.21 21.57 -37.69
C ALA A 10 -36.33 21.51 -36.16
N VAL A 11 -35.62 20.57 -35.53
CA VAL A 11 -35.21 20.66 -34.12
C VAL A 11 -33.91 19.89 -33.95
N LEU A 12 -32.77 20.59 -33.91
CA LEU A 12 -31.58 20.13 -33.19
C LEU A 12 -30.63 21.31 -32.92
N ALA A 13 -30.77 21.96 -31.76
CA ALA A 13 -29.73 22.79 -31.17
C ALA A 13 -30.07 23.06 -29.70
N THR A 14 -29.72 22.15 -28.79
CA THR A 14 -29.46 22.47 -27.38
C THR A 14 -28.96 21.22 -26.63
N ALA A 15 -27.67 21.20 -26.30
CA ALA A 15 -27.08 20.62 -25.10
C ALA A 15 -25.54 20.62 -25.23
N VAL A 16 -24.94 21.80 -25.15
CA VAL A 16 -23.53 21.97 -24.79
C VAL A 16 -23.53 22.84 -23.54
N ALA A 17 -23.45 22.22 -22.37
CA ALA A 17 -22.90 22.76 -21.12
C ALA A 17 -23.14 21.76 -19.98
N LEU A 18 -22.17 21.68 -19.07
CA LEU A 18 -22.09 20.89 -17.83
C LEU A 18 -21.38 19.52 -17.95
N LEU A 19 -20.17 19.52 -18.49
CA LEU A 19 -19.04 18.96 -17.74
C LEU A 19 -18.30 20.13 -17.10
N SER A 20 -18.64 20.48 -15.86
CA SER A 20 -17.71 21.23 -15.01
C SER A 20 -16.62 20.24 -14.61
N ALA A 21 -15.41 20.44 -15.13
CA ALA A 21 -14.21 19.93 -14.49
C ALA A 21 -14.26 20.40 -13.02
N THR A 22 -14.21 19.45 -12.09
CA THR A 22 -13.87 19.76 -10.70
C THR A 22 -12.50 20.43 -10.74
N GLU A 23 -12.42 21.67 -10.25
CA GLU A 23 -11.13 22.33 -10.09
C GLU A 23 -10.26 21.46 -9.16
N PRO A 24 -8.99 21.20 -9.51
CA PRO A 24 -8.11 20.49 -8.59
C PRO A 24 -8.02 21.28 -7.28
N ASP A 25 -8.27 20.59 -6.16
CA ASP A 25 -8.09 21.14 -4.82
C ASP A 25 -6.59 21.47 -4.61
N ASN A 26 -6.23 22.73 -4.88
CA ASN A 26 -4.87 23.27 -4.78
C ASN A 26 -4.57 23.82 -3.36
N ARG A 27 -5.36 23.46 -2.34
CA ARG A 27 -5.07 23.88 -0.97
C ARG A 27 -3.75 23.23 -0.50
N PRO A 28 -2.88 23.98 0.20
CA PRO A 28 -1.67 23.42 0.79
C PRO A 28 -2.01 22.27 1.74
N TRP A 29 -1.23 21.18 1.67
CA TRP A 29 -1.26 20.12 2.67
C TRP A 29 -0.90 20.68 4.06
N PRO A 30 -1.71 20.43 5.12
CA PRO A 30 -1.29 20.70 6.49
C PRO A 30 -0.28 19.64 6.91
N GLY A 31 0.94 19.73 6.39
CA GLY A 31 2.06 18.93 6.87
C GLY A 31 2.48 19.40 8.26
N LYS A 32 2.26 18.54 9.25
CA LYS A 32 2.60 18.66 10.68
C LYS A 32 1.79 19.73 11.45
N PRO A 33 1.02 19.35 12.49
CA PRO A 33 0.54 20.32 13.46
C PRO A 33 1.74 20.98 14.16
N ASP A 34 1.80 22.31 14.14
CA ASP A 34 2.64 23.05 15.08
C ASP A 34 2.15 22.72 16.50
N PRO A 35 2.99 22.15 17.39
CA PRO A 35 2.59 21.84 18.77
C PRO A 35 2.17 23.08 19.57
N ALA A 36 2.31 24.30 19.04
CA ALA A 36 1.85 25.55 19.65
C ALA A 36 0.51 26.09 19.09
N ALA A 37 -0.07 25.52 18.02
CA ALA A 37 -1.26 26.07 17.39
C ALA A 37 -2.57 25.46 17.95
N VAL A 38 -2.95 25.87 19.15
CA VAL A 38 -4.32 25.66 19.63
C VAL A 38 -5.22 26.79 19.10
N GLY A 39 -6.13 26.42 18.20
CA GLY A 39 -7.38 27.16 17.98
C GLY A 39 -7.45 27.98 16.71
N LEU A 40 -8.22 27.49 15.74
CA LEU A 40 -9.53 28.01 15.33
C LEU A 40 -10.03 27.16 14.14
N ALA A 41 -11.27 26.67 14.22
CA ALA A 41 -11.88 25.94 13.12
C ALA A 41 -12.22 26.90 11.98
N ASP A 42 -11.75 26.61 10.78
CA ASP A 42 -12.15 27.33 9.56
C ASP A 42 -13.59 26.95 9.17
N PRO A 43 -14.43 27.90 8.72
CA PRO A 43 -15.79 27.60 8.32
C PRO A 43 -15.78 26.86 6.97
N ALA A 44 -16.42 25.68 6.93
CA ALA A 44 -16.58 24.88 5.72
C ALA A 44 -17.30 25.66 4.61
N ALA A 45 -16.73 25.65 3.39
CA ALA A 45 -17.36 26.18 2.19
C ALA A 45 -18.42 25.18 1.65
N PRO A 46 -19.55 25.66 1.08
CA PRO A 46 -20.63 24.77 0.64
C PRO A 46 -20.33 24.21 -0.76
N GLY A 47 -20.17 22.88 -0.87
CA GLY A 47 -20.11 22.21 -2.17
C GLY A 47 -19.33 20.90 -2.25
N GLU A 48 -18.45 20.60 -1.29
CA GLU A 48 -17.78 19.30 -1.23
C GLU A 48 -18.69 18.27 -0.53
N THR A 49 -18.90 17.11 -1.15
CA THR A 49 -19.29 15.91 -0.40
C THR A 49 -18.13 15.59 0.54
N ALA A 50 -18.17 16.17 1.73
CA ALA A 50 -17.20 15.91 2.77
C ALA A 50 -17.16 14.40 3.01
N VAL A 51 -15.98 13.79 2.82
CA VAL A 51 -15.67 12.57 3.56
C VAL A 51 -15.79 12.99 5.02
N SER A 52 -16.68 12.33 5.77
CA SER A 52 -16.97 12.74 7.14
C SER A 52 -15.66 12.84 7.92
N PRO A 53 -15.31 14.00 8.53
CA PRO A 53 -14.10 14.15 9.35
C PRO A 53 -14.03 13.15 10.51
N ALA A 54 -15.16 12.50 10.84
CA ALA A 54 -15.22 11.38 11.79
C ALA A 54 -14.33 10.19 11.38
N ALA A 55 -13.97 10.05 10.10
CA ALA A 55 -13.07 9.01 9.63
C ALA A 55 -11.60 9.22 10.05
N GLN A 56 -11.22 10.35 10.66
CA GLN A 56 -9.83 10.59 11.13
C GLN A 56 -9.70 10.77 12.66
N THR A 57 -10.80 10.81 13.40
CA THR A 57 -10.78 11.10 14.85
C THR A 57 -10.87 9.87 15.74
N ALA A 58 -10.82 8.65 15.18
CA ALA A 58 -10.84 7.43 15.99
C ALA A 58 -9.53 7.29 16.77
N ALA A 59 -9.63 6.85 18.03
CA ALA A 59 -8.44 6.48 18.79
C ALA A 59 -7.71 5.32 18.08
N PRO A 60 -6.37 5.25 18.16
CA PRO A 60 -5.61 4.15 17.59
C PRO A 60 -6.13 2.80 18.11
N ALA A 61 -6.07 1.77 17.26
CA ALA A 61 -6.48 0.43 17.64
C ALA A 61 -5.75 -0.05 18.90
N ALA A 62 -6.44 -0.81 19.75
CA ALA A 62 -5.77 -1.52 20.84
C ALA A 62 -4.69 -2.46 20.28
N PRO A 63 -3.61 -2.74 21.04
CA PRO A 63 -2.55 -3.63 20.59
C PRO A 63 -3.14 -4.98 20.17
N TYR A 64 -2.79 -5.42 18.97
CA TYR A 64 -3.21 -6.71 18.48
C TYR A 64 -2.40 -7.81 19.17
N GLY A 65 -3.07 -8.84 19.68
CA GLY A 65 -2.40 -10.00 20.27
C GLY A 65 -1.57 -10.74 19.22
N ARG A 66 -0.54 -11.47 19.67
CA ARG A 66 0.18 -12.40 18.79
C ARG A 66 -0.78 -13.47 18.27
N PHE A 67 -0.54 -13.92 17.03
CA PHE A 67 -1.33 -15.02 16.49
C PHE A 67 -1.04 -16.33 17.24
N ALA A 68 -2.08 -16.92 17.81
CA ALA A 68 -2.11 -18.25 18.38
C ALA A 68 -2.49 -19.26 17.28
N MET A 69 -1.56 -20.13 16.89
CA MET A 69 -1.81 -21.20 15.91
C MET A 69 -2.16 -22.52 16.62
N PRO A 70 -3.43 -22.96 16.67
CA PRO A 70 -3.78 -24.21 17.34
C PRO A 70 -3.30 -25.41 16.52
N GLY A 71 -2.53 -26.32 17.13
CA GLY A 71 -2.23 -27.64 16.55
C GLY A 71 -1.11 -27.70 15.51
N MET A 72 -0.42 -26.58 15.22
CA MET A 72 0.73 -26.53 14.33
C MET A 72 2.00 -26.25 15.14
N ALA A 73 2.99 -27.14 15.08
CA ALA A 73 4.32 -26.87 15.65
C ALA A 73 5.07 -25.87 14.76
N ALA A 74 4.64 -24.60 14.81
CA ALA A 74 5.28 -23.50 14.12
C ALA A 74 6.72 -23.33 14.64
N LYS A 75 7.71 -23.51 13.76
CA LYS A 75 9.07 -23.06 14.08
C LYS A 75 9.12 -21.56 13.86
N ALA A 76 9.56 -20.85 14.89
CA ALA A 76 9.76 -19.41 14.88
C ALA A 76 10.56 -18.97 13.62
N GLY A 77 10.06 -17.98 12.87
CA GLY A 77 10.70 -17.49 11.64
C GLY A 77 10.55 -18.42 10.41
N GLN A 78 9.77 -19.49 10.47
CA GLN A 78 9.42 -20.25 9.26
C GLN A 78 8.07 -19.76 8.72
N PRO A 79 7.96 -19.47 7.40
CA PRO A 79 6.67 -19.24 6.78
C PRO A 79 5.75 -20.43 6.91
N ILE A 80 4.50 -20.13 7.22
CA ILE A 80 3.41 -21.07 7.31
C ILE A 80 2.34 -20.53 6.38
N ALA A 81 2.00 -21.30 5.35
CA ALA A 81 0.79 -21.00 4.58
C ALA A 81 -0.40 -21.13 5.54
N ILE A 82 -1.12 -20.03 5.76
CA ILE A 82 -2.34 -20.07 6.56
C ILE A 82 -3.51 -20.29 5.60
N HIS A 83 -4.03 -21.52 5.62
CA HIS A 83 -5.19 -21.89 4.82
C HIS A 83 -6.48 -21.42 5.51
N THR A 84 -6.59 -20.12 5.77
CA THR A 84 -7.82 -19.50 6.28
C THR A 84 -8.89 -19.46 5.19
N ALA A 85 -8.42 -19.20 3.96
CA ALA A 85 -9.05 -19.35 2.65
C ALA A 85 -8.07 -18.78 1.60
N ASP A 86 -8.14 -19.23 0.36
CA ASP A 86 -7.42 -18.58 -0.74
C ASP A 86 -7.99 -17.16 -0.96
N LEU A 87 -7.12 -16.20 -1.31
CA LEU A 87 -7.56 -14.87 -1.72
C LEU A 87 -8.56 -14.97 -2.90
N PRO A 88 -9.61 -14.13 -2.91
CA PRO A 88 -10.67 -14.20 -3.92
C PRO A 88 -10.21 -13.80 -5.33
N ALA A 89 -9.05 -13.15 -5.47
CA ALA A 89 -8.49 -12.71 -6.74
C ALA A 89 -6.98 -12.97 -6.80
N ASN A 90 -6.49 -13.28 -8.01
CA ASN A 90 -5.06 -13.42 -8.31
C ASN A 90 -4.39 -12.06 -8.48
N GLU A 91 -3.07 -12.05 -8.66
CA GLU A 91 -2.28 -10.81 -8.83
C GLU A 91 -2.35 -9.98 -7.55
N ALA A 92 -2.32 -10.63 -6.38
CA ALA A 92 -2.27 -9.94 -5.11
C ALA A 92 -0.89 -9.29 -4.96
N SER A 93 -0.88 -7.99 -4.70
CA SER A 93 0.31 -7.17 -4.49
C SER A 93 0.02 -6.15 -3.40
N GLY A 94 1.05 -5.69 -2.70
CA GLY A 94 0.92 -4.79 -1.55
C GLY A 94 0.11 -5.34 -0.37
N LEU A 95 0.51 -5.00 0.86
CA LEU A 95 -0.26 -5.35 2.06
C LEU A 95 0.11 -4.39 3.17
N VAL A 96 -0.90 -3.83 3.84
CA VAL A 96 -0.69 -2.97 4.99
C VAL A 96 -1.69 -3.27 6.10
N ALA A 97 -1.20 -3.29 7.33
CA ALA A 97 -2.06 -3.37 8.51
C ALA A 97 -2.73 -2.01 8.79
N SER A 98 -4.02 -2.05 9.10
CA SER A 98 -4.73 -0.90 9.63
C SER A 98 -4.17 -0.50 11.00
N ARG A 99 -4.04 0.80 11.24
CA ARG A 99 -3.69 1.38 12.55
C ARG A 99 -4.91 1.69 13.41
N ARG A 100 -6.09 1.68 12.79
CA ARG A 100 -7.37 2.08 13.41
C ARG A 100 -8.28 0.90 13.72
N HIS A 101 -8.15 -0.18 12.97
CA HIS A 101 -9.01 -1.34 13.06
C HIS A 101 -8.18 -2.60 13.34
N ALA A 102 -8.25 -3.07 14.59
CA ALA A 102 -7.53 -4.25 15.05
C ALA A 102 -7.76 -5.47 14.14
N GLY A 103 -6.66 -6.10 13.70
CA GLY A 103 -6.66 -7.30 12.86
C GLY A 103 -7.02 -7.05 11.39
N VAL A 104 -7.28 -5.80 10.98
CA VAL A 104 -7.59 -5.45 9.60
C VAL A 104 -6.32 -5.19 8.80
N PHE A 105 -6.29 -5.73 7.59
CA PHE A 105 -5.25 -5.50 6.60
C PHE A 105 -5.90 -5.14 5.27
N TYR A 106 -5.27 -4.24 4.52
CA TYR A 106 -5.63 -3.94 3.14
C TYR A 106 -4.58 -4.46 2.19
N TRP A 107 -5.03 -5.06 1.08
CA TRP A 107 -4.18 -5.47 -0.04
C TRP A 107 -4.79 -5.00 -1.35
N LEU A 108 -3.99 -4.99 -2.41
CA LEU A 108 -4.42 -4.56 -3.73
C LEU A 108 -4.09 -5.60 -4.79
N ARG A 109 -4.49 -5.31 -6.02
CA ARG A 109 -4.10 -6.13 -7.17
C ARG A 109 -3.19 -5.33 -8.08
N ASP A 110 -2.06 -5.87 -8.49
CA ASP A 110 -1.20 -5.23 -9.49
C ASP A 110 -1.74 -5.41 -10.90
N GLY A 111 -2.18 -6.62 -11.23
CA GLY A 111 -2.47 -7.01 -12.60
C GLY A 111 -3.79 -7.73 -12.86
N GLY A 112 -3.83 -8.41 -14.00
CA GLY A 112 -4.91 -9.30 -14.42
C GLY A 112 -6.18 -8.65 -14.98
N GLY A 113 -7.18 -9.49 -15.27
CA GLY A 113 -8.49 -9.05 -15.76
C GLY A 113 -9.33 -8.44 -14.63
N ALA A 114 -10.06 -7.37 -14.92
CA ALA A 114 -11.02 -6.76 -14.00
C ALA A 114 -12.44 -7.24 -14.31
N THR A 115 -13.16 -7.68 -13.28
CA THR A 115 -14.62 -7.92 -13.34
C THR A 115 -15.33 -7.21 -12.19
N THR A 116 -16.66 -7.18 -12.19
CA THR A 116 -17.42 -6.57 -11.08
C THR A 116 -17.19 -7.28 -9.75
N GLN A 117 -16.86 -8.58 -9.76
CA GLN A 117 -16.52 -9.36 -8.57
C GLN A 117 -15.02 -9.37 -8.25
N ARG A 118 -14.17 -8.96 -9.21
CA ARG A 118 -12.71 -8.92 -9.06
C ARG A 118 -12.16 -7.61 -9.66
N PRO A 119 -12.52 -6.46 -9.10
CA PRO A 119 -12.02 -5.18 -9.59
C PRO A 119 -10.50 -5.06 -9.38
N ARG A 120 -9.88 -4.15 -10.13
CA ARG A 120 -8.46 -3.79 -9.97
C ARG A 120 -8.27 -2.47 -9.21
N ALA A 121 -9.05 -1.45 -9.51
CA ALA A 121 -9.03 -0.16 -8.81
C ALA A 121 -9.81 -0.25 -7.47
N ALA A 122 -9.38 -1.15 -6.59
CA ALA A 122 -10.02 -1.43 -5.31
C ALA A 122 -8.98 -1.90 -4.29
N LEU A 123 -9.18 -1.54 -3.02
CA LEU A 123 -8.50 -2.20 -1.92
C LEU A 123 -9.41 -3.29 -1.36
N TRP A 124 -8.81 -4.44 -1.11
CA TRP A 124 -9.44 -5.61 -0.53
C TRP A 124 -9.09 -5.68 0.95
N THR A 125 -10.05 -6.05 1.77
CA THR A 125 -9.91 -6.06 3.22
C THR A 125 -9.85 -7.50 3.73
N ILE A 126 -8.89 -7.77 4.61
CA ILE A 126 -8.81 -9.02 5.38
C ILE A 126 -8.94 -8.64 6.84
N ARG A 127 -9.79 -9.32 7.61
CA ARG A 127 -9.74 -9.28 9.08
C ARG A 127 -9.25 -10.62 9.58
N LEU A 128 -8.05 -10.66 10.15
CA LEU A 128 -7.58 -11.84 10.88
C LEU A 128 -7.96 -11.72 12.34
N GLY A 129 -8.21 -12.86 13.00
CA GLY A 129 -8.40 -13.00 14.45
C GLY A 129 -7.12 -13.53 15.09
N GLU A 130 -7.00 -13.49 16.42
CA GLU A 130 -5.81 -14.02 17.11
C GLU A 130 -5.57 -15.52 16.81
N ASP A 131 -6.58 -16.24 16.35
CA ASP A 131 -6.49 -17.62 15.86
C ASP A 131 -5.83 -17.77 14.47
N ALA A 132 -5.33 -16.66 13.92
CA ALA A 132 -4.85 -16.51 12.56
C ALA A 132 -5.86 -16.99 11.51
N GLN A 133 -7.16 -16.93 11.81
CA GLN A 133 -8.23 -17.21 10.85
C GLN A 133 -8.80 -15.93 10.30
N SER A 134 -9.32 -15.98 9.07
CA SER A 134 -10.10 -14.87 8.51
C SER A 134 -11.47 -14.82 9.17
N HIS A 135 -11.85 -13.65 9.66
CA HIS A 135 -13.16 -13.35 10.21
C HIS A 135 -13.94 -12.44 9.26
N PRO A 136 -15.28 -12.45 9.32
CA PRO A 136 -16.09 -11.53 8.56
C PRO A 136 -15.71 -10.07 8.85
N VAL A 137 -15.59 -9.30 7.78
CA VAL A 137 -15.39 -7.85 7.83
C VAL A 137 -16.77 -7.18 7.74
N ARG A 138 -17.41 -7.29 6.58
CA ARG A 138 -18.68 -6.61 6.28
C ARG A 138 -19.68 -7.58 5.70
N ARG A 139 -20.92 -7.54 6.20
CA ARG A 139 -22.05 -8.37 5.70
C ARG A 139 -21.76 -9.88 5.65
N GLY A 140 -20.89 -10.37 6.52
CA GLY A 140 -20.50 -11.78 6.54
C GLY A 140 -19.40 -12.16 5.55
N GLU A 141 -18.86 -11.21 4.78
CA GLU A 141 -17.77 -11.45 3.83
C GLU A 141 -16.41 -11.37 4.54
N ASN A 142 -15.54 -12.37 4.33
CA ASN A 142 -14.18 -12.38 4.88
C ASN A 142 -13.20 -11.51 4.07
N PHE A 143 -13.50 -11.29 2.79
CA PHE A 143 -12.64 -10.58 1.84
C PHE A 143 -13.41 -9.55 1.01
N PRO A 144 -14.16 -8.62 1.62
CA PRO A 144 -14.82 -7.58 0.84
C PRO A 144 -13.77 -6.64 0.23
N PHE A 145 -14.15 -5.97 -0.85
CA PHE A 145 -13.39 -4.85 -1.41
C PHE A 145 -14.23 -3.57 -1.38
N ALA A 146 -13.53 -2.44 -1.44
CA ALA A 146 -14.13 -1.14 -1.76
C ALA A 146 -13.35 -0.49 -2.90
N GLN A 147 -14.07 0.20 -3.79
CA GLN A 147 -13.45 0.90 -4.92
C GLN A 147 -12.58 2.05 -4.42
N VAL A 148 -11.50 2.31 -5.15
CA VAL A 148 -10.73 3.54 -5.00
C VAL A 148 -11.10 4.48 -6.14
N PHE A 149 -11.75 5.59 -5.82
CA PHE A 149 -12.14 6.57 -6.83
C PHE A 149 -10.96 7.46 -7.22
N GLU A 150 -10.91 7.86 -8.49
CA GLU A 150 -9.88 8.74 -9.07
C GLU A 150 -8.44 8.19 -9.10
N ALA A 151 -8.27 6.92 -8.78
CA ALA A 151 -7.03 6.17 -8.97
C ALA A 151 -7.29 5.01 -9.95
N PRO A 152 -7.08 5.18 -11.27
CA PRO A 152 -7.03 4.03 -12.16
C PRO A 152 -5.83 3.14 -11.79
N ASN A 153 -6.01 1.84 -11.96
CA ASN A 153 -4.95 0.86 -11.77
C ASN A 153 -4.32 0.51 -13.11
N ALA A 154 -3.14 1.10 -13.39
CA ALA A 154 -2.32 0.73 -14.52
C ALA A 154 -1.38 -0.42 -14.15
N ASP A 155 -0.61 -0.24 -13.08
CA ASP A 155 0.38 -1.16 -12.52
C ASP A 155 0.59 -0.81 -11.02
N TRP A 156 -0.45 -1.06 -10.20
CA TRP A 156 -0.41 -0.79 -8.76
C TRP A 156 0.43 -1.84 -8.02
N GLU A 157 1.44 -1.44 -7.27
CA GLU A 157 2.36 -2.44 -6.71
C GLU A 157 2.35 -2.49 -5.19
N ASP A 158 2.04 -1.39 -4.50
CA ASP A 158 2.09 -1.41 -3.05
C ASP A 158 1.11 -0.43 -2.41
N VAL A 159 0.79 -0.69 -1.15
CA VAL A 159 0.02 0.18 -0.28
C VAL A 159 0.72 0.28 1.07
N VAL A 160 0.88 1.50 1.58
CA VAL A 160 1.43 1.77 2.91
C VAL A 160 0.53 2.75 3.66
N ILE A 161 0.72 2.87 4.97
CA ILE A 161 -0.03 3.78 5.84
C ILE A 161 0.93 4.80 6.46
N ASP A 162 0.54 6.07 6.46
CA ASP A 162 1.33 7.13 7.08
C ASP A 162 1.01 7.33 8.57
N ASP A 163 1.74 8.25 9.21
CA ASP A 163 1.59 8.55 10.63
C ASP A 163 0.23 9.20 10.99
N ASP A 164 -0.48 9.72 9.99
CA ASP A 164 -1.80 10.35 10.09
C ASP A 164 -2.93 9.39 9.62
N ASP A 165 -2.62 8.09 9.54
CA ASP A 165 -3.52 7.00 9.10
C ASP A 165 -4.06 7.16 7.66
N ASN A 166 -3.38 7.92 6.79
CA ASN A 166 -3.70 7.93 5.38
C ASN A 166 -3.05 6.74 4.68
N LEU A 167 -3.79 6.13 3.76
CA LEU A 167 -3.27 5.08 2.90
C LEU A 167 -2.65 5.70 1.65
N TRP A 168 -1.47 5.22 1.30
CA TRP A 168 -0.72 5.60 0.11
C TRP A 168 -0.64 4.39 -0.83
N ILE A 169 -1.22 4.52 -2.02
CA ILE A 169 -1.21 3.51 -3.07
C ILE A 169 -0.21 3.92 -4.14
N GLY A 170 0.68 3.01 -4.49
CA GLY A 170 1.70 3.22 -5.52
C GLY A 170 1.28 2.59 -6.84
N ASP A 171 0.93 3.41 -7.82
CA ASP A 171 0.91 3.02 -9.24
C ASP A 171 2.34 3.20 -9.77
N ILE A 172 3.21 2.31 -9.30
CA ILE A 172 4.67 2.43 -9.39
C ILE A 172 5.30 1.31 -10.21
N GLY A 173 4.49 0.39 -10.74
CA GLY A 173 4.93 -0.53 -11.76
C GLY A 173 5.18 0.20 -13.09
N ALA A 174 6.17 -0.28 -13.83
CA ALA A 174 6.54 0.19 -15.16
C ALA A 174 7.43 -0.85 -15.86
N ASN A 175 6.95 -2.09 -15.91
CA ASN A 175 7.64 -3.18 -16.62
C ASN A 175 7.93 -2.84 -18.11
N ASP A 176 7.11 -1.97 -18.70
CA ASP A 176 7.26 -1.44 -20.05
C ASP A 176 8.28 -0.29 -20.19
N CYS A 177 8.87 0.16 -19.07
CA CYS A 177 9.82 1.26 -18.90
C CYS A 177 9.35 2.66 -19.34
N VAL A 178 8.08 2.83 -19.70
CA VAL A 178 7.52 4.06 -20.27
C VAL A 178 6.23 4.55 -19.62
N SER A 179 5.54 3.68 -18.89
CA SER A 179 4.30 3.99 -18.20
C SER A 179 4.50 5.12 -17.19
N ARG A 180 3.49 6.00 -17.09
CA ARG A 180 3.48 7.07 -16.09
C ARG A 180 3.10 6.46 -14.76
N GLN A 181 3.79 6.90 -13.71
CA GLN A 181 3.58 6.39 -12.37
C GLN A 181 3.05 7.50 -11.45
N TYR A 182 2.30 7.09 -10.44
CA TYR A 182 1.65 7.99 -9.51
C TYR A 182 1.67 7.43 -8.08
N LEU A 183 1.67 8.34 -7.12
CA LEU A 183 1.23 8.07 -5.76
C LEU A 183 -0.19 8.58 -5.58
N TYR A 184 -1.04 7.79 -4.97
CA TYR A 184 -2.39 8.17 -4.58
C TYR A 184 -2.50 8.12 -3.07
N ARG A 185 -2.96 9.20 -2.45
CA ARG A 185 -3.30 9.20 -1.02
C ARG A 185 -4.81 9.12 -0.85
N THR A 186 -5.27 8.24 0.03
CA THR A 186 -6.68 8.08 0.38
C THR A 186 -6.84 8.10 1.91
N LEU A 187 -8.05 8.39 2.36
CA LEU A 187 -8.40 8.15 3.76
C LEU A 187 -8.78 6.68 3.95
N GLU A 188 -8.50 6.16 5.14
CA GLU A 188 -9.03 4.86 5.56
C GLU A 188 -10.51 5.00 5.94
N PRO A 189 -11.46 4.41 5.18
CA PRO A 189 -12.86 4.36 5.56
C PRO A 189 -13.07 3.32 6.68
N ASP A 190 -14.25 3.35 7.31
CA ASP A 190 -14.64 2.28 8.22
C ASP A 190 -14.77 0.95 7.42
N PRO A 191 -13.97 -0.09 7.74
CA PRO A 191 -13.99 -1.34 6.99
C PRO A 191 -15.34 -2.08 7.08
N ASP A 192 -16.18 -1.75 8.06
CA ASP A 192 -17.48 -2.40 8.26
C ASP A 192 -18.60 -1.75 7.41
N THR A 193 -18.30 -0.70 6.62
CA THR A 193 -19.28 0.01 5.77
C THR A 193 -19.02 -0.18 4.27
N ASP A 194 -19.95 0.33 3.43
CA ASP A 194 -19.80 0.35 1.96
C ASP A 194 -19.02 1.58 1.45
N ASP A 195 -18.39 2.34 2.34
CA ASP A 195 -17.75 3.59 1.97
C ASP A 195 -16.52 3.31 1.08
N PRO A 196 -16.37 4.04 -0.03
CA PRO A 196 -15.24 3.86 -0.91
C PRO A 196 -13.98 4.55 -0.38
N PHE A 197 -12.83 4.15 -0.91
CA PHE A 197 -11.60 4.91 -0.74
C PHE A 197 -11.65 6.13 -1.68
N MET A 198 -11.66 7.32 -1.10
CA MET A 198 -11.63 8.57 -1.85
C MET A 198 -10.19 9.10 -1.91
N VAL A 199 -9.65 9.27 -3.11
CA VAL A 199 -8.36 9.93 -3.29
C VAL A 199 -8.45 11.37 -2.83
N THR A 200 -7.54 11.75 -1.93
CA THR A 200 -7.38 13.12 -1.42
C THR A 200 -6.24 13.84 -2.10
N ALA A 201 -5.27 13.11 -2.65
CA ALA A 201 -4.18 13.67 -3.44
C ALA A 201 -3.61 12.64 -4.40
N LYS A 202 -3.17 13.11 -5.56
CA LYS A 202 -2.44 12.34 -6.55
C LYS A 202 -1.08 13.02 -6.76
N TYR A 203 -0.01 12.28 -6.96
CA TYR A 203 1.29 12.86 -7.24
C TYR A 203 1.99 12.13 -8.38
N PRO A 204 2.29 12.79 -9.51
CA PRO A 204 3.10 12.19 -10.57
C PRO A 204 4.52 11.90 -10.07
N LEU A 205 5.07 10.75 -10.47
CA LEU A 205 6.45 10.38 -10.17
C LEU A 205 7.37 10.59 -11.38
N ALA A 206 8.63 10.93 -11.09
CA ALA A 206 9.71 10.94 -12.06
C ALA A 206 10.98 10.38 -11.41
N PHE A 207 11.41 9.19 -11.85
CA PHE A 207 12.67 8.61 -11.40
C PHE A 207 13.86 9.38 -11.98
N PRO A 208 14.89 9.69 -11.16
CA PRO A 208 15.97 10.59 -11.57
C PRO A 208 16.98 9.93 -12.52
N ASP A 209 16.98 8.60 -12.61
CA ASP A 209 18.06 7.83 -13.20
C ASP A 209 17.57 6.58 -13.98
N PRO A 210 16.58 6.68 -14.88
CA PRO A 210 16.12 5.52 -15.66
C PRO A 210 17.26 4.86 -16.44
N ALA A 211 17.15 3.55 -16.67
CA ALA A 211 18.14 2.83 -17.48
C ALA A 211 18.21 3.40 -18.93
N PRO A 212 19.32 3.25 -19.66
CA PRO A 212 19.43 3.74 -21.03
C PRO A 212 18.28 3.24 -21.92
N GLY A 213 17.59 4.18 -22.57
CA GLY A 213 16.41 3.89 -23.43
C GLY A 213 15.07 3.82 -22.69
N CYS A 214 15.07 3.85 -21.35
CA CYS A 214 13.87 3.89 -20.52
C CYS A 214 13.48 5.33 -20.20
N LYS A 215 12.19 5.60 -19.98
CA LYS A 215 11.69 6.89 -19.47
C LYS A 215 11.55 6.90 -17.96
N THR A 216 11.41 5.72 -17.36
CA THR A 216 11.24 5.55 -15.92
C THR A 216 11.90 4.26 -15.41
N ARG A 217 11.68 3.91 -14.14
CA ARG A 217 12.09 2.65 -13.49
C ARG A 217 10.86 1.88 -13.00
N ASN A 218 10.91 0.56 -13.10
CA ASN A 218 9.97 -0.33 -12.40
C ASN A 218 10.28 -0.33 -10.89
N ALA A 219 9.30 -0.04 -10.06
CA ALA A 219 9.39 -0.11 -8.60
C ALA A 219 8.19 -0.84 -8.05
N GLU A 220 8.37 -1.64 -7.00
CA GLU A 220 7.30 -2.55 -6.55
C GLU A 220 7.16 -2.65 -5.04
N ALA A 221 7.89 -1.83 -4.29
CA ALA A 221 7.67 -1.75 -2.86
C ALA A 221 7.76 -0.30 -2.38
N MET A 222 7.01 0.01 -1.34
CA MET A 222 7.00 1.28 -0.63
C MET A 222 7.20 1.07 0.86
N LEU A 223 7.68 2.11 1.53
CA LEU A 223 7.77 2.16 2.99
C LEU A 223 7.48 3.56 3.47
N TRP A 224 6.57 3.71 4.42
CA TRP A 224 6.48 4.92 5.24
C TRP A 224 7.42 4.79 6.44
N LEU A 225 8.28 5.77 6.64
CA LEU A 225 9.23 5.78 7.76
C LEU A 225 9.57 7.22 8.15
N ASP A 226 9.32 7.56 9.41
CA ASP A 226 9.67 8.87 10.01
C ASP A 226 9.08 10.07 9.25
N GLY A 227 7.81 9.99 8.85
CA GLY A 227 7.13 11.05 8.11
C GLY A 227 7.50 11.14 6.63
N GLU A 228 8.28 10.19 6.12
CA GLU A 228 8.78 10.19 4.74
C GLU A 228 8.37 8.89 4.02
N LEU A 229 8.09 9.01 2.72
CA LEU A 229 7.78 7.88 1.87
C LEU A 229 9.01 7.45 1.06
N TYR A 230 9.26 6.15 1.02
CA TYR A 230 10.37 5.54 0.28
C TYR A 230 9.84 4.57 -0.77
N LEU A 231 10.48 4.52 -1.94
CA LEU A 231 10.16 3.63 -3.05
C LEU A 231 11.36 2.75 -3.38
N PHE A 232 11.13 1.46 -3.63
CA PHE A 232 12.16 0.47 -3.93
C PHE A 232 12.02 -0.04 -5.35
N ALA A 233 13.06 0.16 -6.18
CA ALA A 233 13.04 -0.33 -7.55
C ALA A 233 13.17 -1.87 -7.61
N LYS A 234 12.37 -2.55 -8.44
CA LYS A 234 12.48 -4.00 -8.65
C LYS A 234 13.58 -4.31 -9.66
N THR A 235 14.82 -4.16 -9.22
CA THR A 235 16.01 -4.43 -10.04
C THR A 235 17.17 -4.97 -9.19
N ALA A 236 18.36 -5.10 -9.78
CA ALA A 236 19.56 -5.50 -9.05
C ALA A 236 19.87 -4.50 -7.92
N ASN A 237 20.12 -5.03 -6.73
CA ASN A 237 20.39 -4.34 -5.48
C ASN A 237 19.26 -3.41 -5.00
N SER A 238 18.07 -3.50 -5.59
CA SER A 238 16.84 -2.76 -5.24
C SER A 238 17.09 -1.35 -4.68
N PRO A 239 17.57 -0.40 -5.52
CA PRO A 239 17.84 0.96 -5.08
C PRO A 239 16.59 1.64 -4.54
N VAL A 240 16.79 2.46 -3.52
CA VAL A 240 15.73 3.12 -2.74
C VAL A 240 15.77 4.61 -2.99
N TYR A 241 14.58 5.20 -3.13
CA TYR A 241 14.40 6.63 -3.34
C TYR A 241 13.46 7.18 -2.27
N ARG A 242 13.85 8.28 -1.62
CA ARG A 242 12.93 9.05 -0.78
C ARG A 242 12.10 9.98 -1.65
N ALA A 243 10.80 9.96 -1.47
CA ALA A 243 9.85 10.86 -2.10
C ALA A 243 9.73 12.16 -1.31
N VAL A 244 10.23 13.25 -1.88
CA VAL A 244 9.99 14.59 -1.35
C VAL A 244 8.62 15.04 -1.84
N LEU A 245 7.62 14.90 -0.97
CA LEU A 245 6.23 15.25 -1.27
C LEU A 245 6.07 16.78 -1.29
N PRO A 246 5.55 17.35 -2.40
CA PRO A 246 5.27 18.79 -2.44
C PRO A 246 4.07 19.14 -1.55
N ALA A 247 4.10 20.35 -0.98
CA ALA A 247 2.97 20.86 -0.18
C ALA A 247 1.69 21.00 -1.02
N GLU A 248 1.84 21.34 -2.30
CA GLU A 248 0.73 21.38 -3.26
C GLU A 248 0.42 19.97 -3.76
N ARG A 249 -0.86 19.58 -3.65
CA ARG A 249 -1.36 18.31 -4.21
C ARG A 249 -1.20 18.31 -5.72
N ASN A 250 -1.13 17.14 -6.36
CA ASN A 250 -1.08 17.02 -7.83
C ASN A 250 0.19 17.59 -8.48
N THR A 251 1.19 17.97 -7.68
CA THR A 251 2.51 18.41 -8.13
C THR A 251 3.48 17.23 -8.24
N PRO A 252 4.39 17.18 -9.23
CA PRO A 252 5.37 16.10 -9.34
C PRO A 252 6.25 15.95 -8.09
N VAL A 253 6.46 14.70 -7.67
CA VAL A 253 7.38 14.35 -6.58
C VAL A 253 8.82 14.40 -7.06
N THR A 254 9.72 14.87 -6.19
CA THR A 254 11.16 14.68 -6.39
C THR A 254 11.63 13.41 -5.69
N LEU A 255 12.23 12.48 -6.44
CA LEU A 255 12.79 11.25 -5.90
C LEU A 255 14.31 11.40 -5.66
N LEU A 256 14.73 11.25 -4.41
CA LEU A 256 16.13 11.37 -4.00
C LEU A 256 16.75 9.98 -3.75
N PRO A 257 17.85 9.61 -4.41
CA PRO A 257 18.52 8.32 -4.15
C PRO A 257 19.02 8.22 -2.71
N VAL A 258 18.65 7.15 -2.01
CA VAL A 258 19.03 6.88 -0.63
C VAL A 258 20.10 5.79 -0.60
N ALA A 259 19.73 4.55 -0.87
CA ALA A 259 20.60 3.40 -0.69
C ALA A 259 20.37 2.35 -1.77
N LYS A 260 21.22 1.33 -1.76
CA LYS A 260 21.07 0.06 -2.48
C LYS A 260 21.56 -1.06 -1.56
N PHE A 261 21.13 -2.27 -1.80
CA PHE A 261 21.53 -3.44 -1.00
C PHE A 261 22.88 -4.00 -1.43
N ASP A 262 23.71 -4.38 -0.45
CA ASP A 262 25.05 -4.95 -0.70
C ASP A 262 25.07 -6.50 -0.79
N TYR A 263 23.97 -7.18 -0.44
CA TYR A 263 23.93 -8.65 -0.27
C TYR A 263 23.06 -9.40 -1.30
N ASN A 264 23.03 -8.93 -2.55
CA ASN A 264 22.23 -9.52 -3.63
C ASN A 264 20.73 -9.64 -3.30
N VAL A 265 20.21 -8.73 -2.47
CA VAL A 265 18.76 -8.52 -2.35
C VAL A 265 18.35 -7.77 -3.60
N ASN A 266 17.70 -8.50 -4.49
CA ASN A 266 17.36 -8.06 -5.83
C ASN A 266 15.87 -8.25 -6.04
N LYS A 267 15.27 -7.36 -6.83
CA LYS A 267 13.90 -7.52 -7.31
C LYS A 267 12.90 -7.80 -6.18
N ILE A 268 12.96 -6.98 -5.13
CA ILE A 268 11.97 -7.03 -4.06
C ILE A 268 10.65 -6.44 -4.51
N SER A 269 9.59 -6.88 -3.85
CA SER A 269 8.21 -6.40 -3.98
C SER A 269 7.57 -6.11 -2.61
N VAL A 270 8.29 -6.39 -1.52
CA VAL A 270 7.81 -6.12 -0.17
C VAL A 270 8.87 -5.36 0.60
N SER A 271 8.45 -4.31 1.30
CA SER A 271 9.23 -3.65 2.34
C SER A 271 8.35 -3.27 3.52
N THR A 272 8.75 -3.66 4.73
CA THR A 272 8.02 -3.33 5.96
C THR A 272 8.96 -3.24 7.16
N VAL A 273 8.62 -2.43 8.15
CA VAL A 273 9.41 -2.21 9.38
C VAL A 273 8.56 -2.59 10.59
N SER A 274 9.17 -3.23 11.60
CA SER A 274 8.48 -3.55 12.84
C SER A 274 8.14 -2.29 13.63
N ASP A 275 7.05 -2.30 14.40
CA ASP A 275 6.63 -1.12 15.19
C ASP A 275 7.71 -0.63 16.17
N ASP A 276 8.52 -1.54 16.71
CA ASP A 276 9.65 -1.22 17.59
C ASP A 276 10.91 -0.75 16.84
N ARG A 277 10.85 -0.71 15.51
CA ARG A 277 11.90 -0.30 14.58
C ARG A 277 13.18 -1.13 14.67
N THR A 278 13.13 -2.32 15.27
CA THR A 278 14.31 -3.19 15.38
C THR A 278 14.51 -4.08 14.16
N ARG A 279 13.53 -4.15 13.24
CA ARG A 279 13.58 -5.03 12.07
C ARG A 279 13.11 -4.31 10.80
N LEU A 280 13.91 -4.37 9.75
CA LEU A 280 13.49 -4.11 8.37
C LEU A 280 13.32 -5.46 7.68
N THR A 281 12.13 -5.72 7.14
CA THR A 281 11.83 -6.94 6.36
C THR A 281 11.60 -6.59 4.91
N LEU A 282 12.15 -7.43 4.04
CA LEU A 282 11.97 -7.35 2.60
C LEU A 282 11.60 -8.72 2.06
N ALA A 283 10.86 -8.77 0.96
CA ALA A 283 10.62 -10.01 0.24
C ALA A 283 10.60 -9.81 -1.26
N GLY A 284 10.90 -10.87 -1.98
CA GLY A 284 10.45 -11.07 -3.36
C GLY A 284 9.74 -12.41 -3.44
N HIS A 285 9.40 -12.83 -4.67
CA HIS A 285 8.51 -13.98 -4.94
C HIS A 285 8.67 -15.20 -4.04
N ALA A 286 9.90 -15.68 -3.83
CA ALA A 286 10.16 -16.97 -3.20
C ALA A 286 10.80 -16.88 -1.82
N ARG A 287 11.21 -15.69 -1.37
CA ARG A 287 12.04 -15.52 -0.17
C ARG A 287 11.83 -14.16 0.47
N TYR A 288 11.92 -14.13 1.79
CA TYR A 288 12.08 -12.91 2.56
C TYR A 288 13.40 -12.87 3.34
N TRP A 289 13.75 -11.66 3.74
CA TRP A 289 14.95 -11.32 4.50
C TRP A 289 14.58 -10.37 5.63
N VAL A 290 15.10 -10.63 6.82
CA VAL A 290 14.99 -9.72 7.97
C VAL A 290 16.36 -9.14 8.25
N PHE A 291 16.44 -7.83 8.37
CA PHE A 291 17.63 -7.08 8.75
C PHE A 291 17.43 -6.52 10.15
N ALA A 292 18.44 -6.67 11.02
CA ALA A 292 18.45 -5.92 12.27
C ALA A 292 18.62 -4.44 11.95
N ALA A 293 17.77 -3.62 12.56
CA ALA A 293 17.79 -2.18 12.43
C ALA A 293 18.03 -1.51 13.80
N ASP A 294 18.44 -0.24 13.76
CA ASP A 294 18.75 0.54 14.96
C ASP A 294 17.62 1.55 15.18
N PRO A 295 16.78 1.38 16.22
CA PRO A 295 15.62 2.24 16.46
C PRO A 295 16.01 3.70 16.79
N GLU A 296 17.28 3.95 17.15
CA GLU A 296 17.79 5.30 17.42
C GLU A 296 18.08 6.10 16.13
N LEU A 297 18.13 5.44 14.98
CA LEU A 297 18.37 6.07 13.69
C LEU A 297 17.04 6.40 12.99
N THR A 298 17.02 7.46 12.19
CA THR A 298 15.82 7.92 11.47
C THR A 298 16.03 8.02 9.96
N GLY A 299 14.94 7.84 9.20
CA GLY A 299 14.84 8.08 7.77
C GLY A 299 15.96 7.43 6.96
N ASP A 300 16.68 8.23 6.17
CA ASP A 300 17.79 7.74 5.34
C ASP A 300 18.87 7.03 6.13
N GLU A 301 19.20 7.49 7.34
CA GLU A 301 20.28 6.90 8.14
C GLU A 301 19.88 5.50 8.64
N PHE A 302 18.63 5.37 9.08
CA PHE A 302 18.03 4.07 9.42
C PHE A 302 18.14 3.09 8.26
N LEU A 303 17.68 3.49 7.06
CA LEU A 303 17.71 2.63 5.88
C LEU A 303 19.13 2.30 5.44
N ARG A 304 20.01 3.29 5.30
CA ARG A 304 21.43 3.05 4.94
C ARG A 304 22.09 2.07 5.90
N LYS A 305 21.84 2.22 7.21
CA LYS A 305 22.40 1.32 8.22
C LYS A 305 21.87 -0.10 8.09
N ALA A 306 20.55 -0.28 8.05
CA ALA A 306 19.92 -1.60 7.96
C ALA A 306 20.33 -2.33 6.67
N MET A 307 20.31 -1.61 5.53
CA MET A 307 20.57 -2.18 4.20
C MET A 307 22.04 -2.53 3.92
N SER A 308 22.98 -1.94 4.67
CA SER A 308 24.41 -2.30 4.64
C SER A 308 24.76 -3.53 5.50
N GLY A 309 23.82 -3.98 6.33
CA GLY A 309 23.95 -5.17 7.17
C GLY A 309 23.58 -6.45 6.42
N LYS A 310 24.15 -7.58 6.85
CA LYS A 310 23.67 -8.90 6.41
C LYS A 310 22.28 -9.16 6.99
N PRO A 311 21.38 -9.86 6.27
CA PRO A 311 20.14 -10.32 6.86
C PRO A 311 20.46 -11.20 8.07
N VAL A 312 19.77 -10.95 9.18
CA VAL A 312 19.86 -11.74 10.41
C VAL A 312 18.98 -12.98 10.35
N HIS A 313 18.01 -12.98 9.43
CA HIS A 313 17.16 -14.13 9.14
C HIS A 313 16.73 -14.13 7.67
N THR A 314 16.52 -15.32 7.12
CA THR A 314 15.95 -15.52 5.80
C THR A 314 15.28 -16.90 5.72
N ALA A 315 14.15 -16.98 5.02
CA ALA A 315 13.49 -18.25 4.72
C ALA A 315 12.73 -18.16 3.39
N THR A 316 12.45 -19.33 2.80
CA THR A 316 11.67 -19.47 1.57
C THR A 316 10.21 -19.74 1.87
N PHE A 317 9.33 -19.33 0.96
CA PHE A 317 7.92 -19.65 1.02
C PHE A 317 7.68 -21.02 0.36
N GLU A 318 7.15 -21.97 1.12
CA GLU A 318 6.75 -23.28 0.61
C GLU A 318 5.30 -23.20 0.12
N SER A 319 5.14 -23.08 -1.20
CA SER A 319 3.83 -22.96 -1.85
C SER A 319 3.30 -24.31 -2.30
N ALA A 320 1.98 -24.53 -2.15
CA ALA A 320 1.32 -25.70 -2.72
C ALA A 320 1.38 -25.71 -4.26
N ALA A 321 1.47 -24.53 -4.89
CA ALA A 321 1.59 -24.36 -6.34
C ALA A 321 3.04 -24.48 -6.86
N GLY A 322 4.03 -24.68 -5.98
CA GLY A 322 5.46 -24.80 -6.32
C GLY A 322 6.19 -23.48 -6.57
N ASN A 323 5.47 -22.36 -6.66
CA ASN A 323 6.01 -21.00 -6.57
C ASN A 323 5.03 -20.14 -5.79
N ALA A 324 5.49 -19.54 -4.69
CA ALA A 324 4.64 -18.68 -3.87
C ALA A 324 4.29 -17.38 -4.58
N SER A 325 5.19 -16.76 -5.35
CA SER A 325 4.93 -15.45 -5.98
C SER A 325 4.42 -14.40 -4.97
N VAL A 326 5.13 -14.26 -3.84
CA VAL A 326 4.85 -13.21 -2.84
C VAL A 326 5.18 -11.83 -3.42
N GLU A 327 4.20 -10.92 -3.33
CA GLU A 327 4.25 -9.54 -3.84
C GLU A 327 3.68 -8.53 -2.81
N GLY A 328 3.17 -8.96 -1.65
CA GLY A 328 2.73 -8.05 -0.58
C GLY A 328 3.08 -8.57 0.80
N GLY A 329 3.39 -7.68 1.75
CA GLY A 329 3.61 -8.10 3.14
C GLY A 329 3.69 -6.96 4.15
N SER A 330 3.27 -7.25 5.38
CA SER A 330 3.23 -6.31 6.50
C SER A 330 3.60 -7.02 7.80
N TYR A 331 4.19 -6.29 8.74
CA TYR A 331 4.16 -6.70 10.14
C TYR A 331 2.73 -6.67 10.67
N VAL A 332 2.45 -7.56 11.61
CA VAL A 332 1.24 -7.55 12.42
C VAL A 332 1.46 -6.56 13.57
N PRO A 333 0.61 -5.52 13.72
CA PRO A 333 0.82 -4.44 14.69
C PRO A 333 1.04 -4.94 16.12
N GLY A 334 2.00 -4.35 16.82
CA GLY A 334 2.41 -4.68 18.18
C GLY A 334 3.24 -5.96 18.30
N THR A 335 3.59 -6.61 17.18
CA THR A 335 4.30 -7.88 17.17
C THR A 335 5.46 -7.90 16.18
N HIS A 336 6.12 -9.05 16.08
CA HIS A 336 7.11 -9.35 15.05
C HIS A 336 6.62 -10.46 14.11
N ASP A 337 5.33 -10.79 14.18
CA ASP A 337 4.71 -11.69 13.22
C ASP A 337 4.60 -10.95 11.88
N LEU A 338 4.84 -11.65 10.78
CA LEU A 338 4.70 -11.09 9.42
C LEU A 338 3.56 -11.80 8.71
N LEU A 339 2.79 -11.02 7.96
CA LEU A 339 1.79 -11.52 7.03
C LEU A 339 2.26 -11.21 5.60
N PHE A 340 2.10 -12.17 4.68
CA PHE A 340 2.37 -11.99 3.26
C PHE A 340 1.20 -12.47 2.43
N VAL A 341 0.98 -11.80 1.29
CA VAL A 341 0.05 -12.21 0.24
C VAL A 341 0.81 -12.49 -1.05
N ALA A 342 0.24 -13.38 -1.85
CA ALA A 342 0.86 -13.88 -3.06
C ALA A 342 -0.08 -13.87 -4.26
N GLU A 343 0.47 -13.67 -5.47
CA GLU A 343 -0.29 -13.62 -6.72
C GLU A 343 -1.11 -14.89 -6.98
N ASN A 344 -0.60 -16.02 -6.48
CA ASN A 344 -1.23 -17.34 -6.57
C ASN A 344 -2.35 -17.56 -5.54
N LYS A 345 -2.75 -16.50 -4.81
CA LYS A 345 -3.82 -16.41 -3.81
C LYS A 345 -3.49 -16.97 -2.43
N GLU A 346 -2.26 -17.37 -2.18
CA GLU A 346 -1.84 -17.83 -0.85
C GLU A 346 -1.63 -16.66 0.12
N ILE A 347 -1.87 -16.95 1.41
CA ILE A 347 -1.53 -16.06 2.53
C ILE A 347 -0.52 -16.81 3.40
N PHE A 348 0.59 -16.16 3.74
CA PHE A 348 1.62 -16.73 4.60
C PHE A 348 1.72 -15.95 5.90
N LEU A 349 1.64 -16.65 7.02
CA LEU A 349 2.02 -16.13 8.34
C LEU A 349 3.44 -16.59 8.65
N VAL A 350 4.28 -15.67 9.11
CA VAL A 350 5.57 -15.98 9.73
C VAL A 350 5.49 -15.55 11.19
N PRO A 351 5.30 -16.49 12.12
CA PRO A 351 5.37 -16.17 13.55
C PRO A 351 6.76 -15.69 13.94
N ASP A 352 6.84 -14.75 14.88
CA ASP A 352 8.07 -14.15 15.37
C ASP A 352 9.14 -15.20 15.66
N GLY A 353 10.16 -15.22 14.81
CA GLY A 353 11.44 -15.84 15.09
C GLY A 353 12.20 -14.98 16.08
N SER A 354 12.62 -15.51 17.23
CA SER A 354 13.58 -14.82 18.10
C SER A 354 14.82 -14.45 17.28
N VAL A 355 14.96 -13.18 16.90
CA VAL A 355 16.22 -12.67 16.33
C VAL A 355 17.21 -12.62 17.49
N PRO A 356 18.35 -13.34 17.43
CA PRO A 356 19.32 -13.28 18.50
C PRO A 356 19.76 -11.82 18.68
N THR A 357 19.43 -11.22 19.82
CA THR A 357 19.97 -9.91 20.17
C THR A 357 21.48 -10.05 20.25
N ARG A 358 22.22 -9.29 19.43
CA ARG A 358 23.65 -9.13 19.65
C ARG A 358 23.80 -8.47 21.02
N THR A 359 24.15 -9.27 22.02
CA THR A 359 24.66 -8.74 23.28
C THR A 359 25.86 -7.86 22.93
N ARG A 360 25.74 -6.55 23.17
CA ARG A 360 26.89 -5.65 23.14
C ARG A 360 27.92 -6.22 24.11
N ARG A 361 29.04 -6.73 23.59
CA ARG A 361 30.24 -7.02 24.37
C ARG A 361 31.19 -5.85 24.28
#